data_AF-A0A7S2UI13-F1
#
_entry.id   AF-A0A7S2UI13-F1
#
_cell.length_a   1.000
_cell.length_b   1.000
_cell.length_c   1.000
_cell.angle_alpha   90.00
_cell.angle_beta   90.00
_cell.angle_gamma   90.00
#
_symmetry.space_group_name_H-M   'P 1'
#
loop_
_entity.id
_entity.type
_entity.pdbx_description
1 polymer ?
#
loop_
_entity_poly.entity_id
_entity_poly.type
_entity_poly.pdbx_seq_one_letter_code
_entity_poly.pdbx_strand_id
1 'polypeptide(L)'
;TNMPSTSQSNSPSVVPSDVPSLSLTPRMEVRKIVNLSHVWETVSLTGFASPIPICSVEYPTSNLPYLQPVLVRMRNVISTSFEIRLQEPIKPSEVFNSFEQDVNPRSVDCLIVEKGTWKLPDNRTILAESYTSTVTDSWSTSWNGEDQTSSISSLVDPIVVLGQIMTYNDTGYSAFWSKGDNVNTPPSTDVFFTGKHVGKDPQTSRNNEEIGYVVIERGHGSAYGIEFEAGVTAPSTIDWIQDTDGYPHQYDVPFSSPPEV
;
A
#
# COMPACT_ATOMS: atom_id res chain seq x y z
N THR A 1 -18.58 -49.52 -63.95
CA THR A 1 -18.57 -50.66 -63.01
C THR A 1 -17.59 -50.35 -61.90
N ASN A 2 -18.03 -50.58 -60.66
CA ASN A 2 -17.67 -49.86 -59.42
C ASN A 2 -16.19 -49.78 -59.01
N MET A 3 -15.79 -48.61 -58.50
CA MET A 3 -14.68 -48.45 -57.53
C MET A 3 -15.21 -48.63 -56.09
N PRO A 4 -14.40 -49.17 -55.16
CA PRO A 4 -14.83 -49.38 -53.77
C PRO A 4 -14.62 -48.13 -52.88
N SER A 5 -15.52 -48.02 -51.91
CA SER A 5 -15.58 -47.03 -50.84
C SER A 5 -14.61 -47.33 -49.69
N THR A 6 -14.01 -46.29 -49.11
CA THR A 6 -13.54 -46.30 -47.73
C THR A 6 -14.10 -45.08 -47.00
N SER A 7 -14.94 -45.34 -46.00
CA SER A 7 -15.47 -44.34 -45.07
C SER A 7 -14.50 -44.18 -43.89
N GLN A 8 -13.94 -42.99 -43.70
CA GLN A 8 -13.35 -42.59 -42.43
C GLN A 8 -14.33 -41.69 -41.68
N SER A 9 -14.70 -42.15 -40.48
CA SER A 9 -15.51 -41.44 -39.50
C SER A 9 -14.64 -40.41 -38.77
N ASN A 10 -14.84 -39.12 -39.06
CA ASN A 10 -14.29 -38.05 -38.21
C ASN A 10 -15.27 -37.79 -37.06
N SER A 11 -14.90 -38.24 -35.87
CA SER A 11 -15.48 -37.71 -34.62
C SER A 11 -14.83 -36.35 -34.32
N PRO A 12 -15.59 -35.29 -34.03
CA PRO A 12 -15.00 -34.02 -33.63
C PRO A 12 -14.43 -34.14 -32.21
N SER A 13 -13.13 -33.85 -32.07
CA SER A 13 -12.47 -33.66 -30.77
C SER A 13 -13.15 -32.54 -30.00
N VAL A 14 -13.63 -32.86 -28.80
CA VAL A 14 -14.07 -31.89 -27.81
C VAL A 14 -12.81 -31.22 -27.23
N VAL A 15 -12.67 -29.92 -27.45
CA VAL A 15 -11.67 -29.09 -26.76
C VAL A 15 -12.18 -28.86 -25.33
N PRO A 16 -11.42 -29.17 -24.26
CA PRO A 16 -11.84 -28.84 -22.90
C PRO A 16 -11.71 -27.33 -22.72
N SER A 17 -12.84 -26.64 -22.63
CA SER A 17 -12.93 -25.22 -22.29
C SER A 17 -13.05 -25.06 -20.77
N ASP A 18 -11.97 -25.34 -20.05
CA ASP A 18 -11.84 -24.96 -18.63
C ASP A 18 -10.64 -24.02 -18.51
N VAL A 19 -10.81 -22.79 -19.02
CA VAL A 19 -10.01 -21.67 -18.55
C VAL A 19 -10.69 -21.21 -17.26
N PRO A 20 -10.04 -21.29 -16.09
CA PRO A 20 -10.64 -20.80 -14.85
C PRO A 20 -11.01 -19.33 -15.03
N SER A 21 -12.28 -18.99 -14.79
CA SER A 21 -12.73 -17.61 -14.80
C SER A 21 -11.94 -16.86 -13.73
N LEU A 22 -11.06 -15.95 -14.14
CA LEU A 22 -10.48 -14.96 -13.24
C LEU A 22 -11.65 -14.28 -12.52
N SER A 23 -11.62 -14.25 -11.19
CA SER A 23 -12.51 -13.38 -10.42
C SER A 23 -12.36 -11.98 -11.01
N LEU A 24 -13.44 -11.38 -11.50
CA LEU A 24 -13.37 -10.03 -12.07
C LEU A 24 -13.42 -8.94 -11.00
N THR A 25 -13.62 -9.33 -9.75
CA THR A 25 -13.79 -8.42 -8.63
C THR A 25 -12.62 -8.57 -7.64
N PRO A 26 -11.83 -7.50 -7.38
CA PRO A 26 -10.87 -7.52 -6.29
C PRO A 26 -11.60 -7.73 -4.97
N ARG A 27 -11.01 -8.56 -4.10
CA ARG A 27 -11.36 -8.51 -2.68
C ARG A 27 -10.72 -7.23 -2.13
N MET A 28 -11.56 -6.32 -1.66
CA MET A 28 -11.14 -5.06 -1.05
C MET A 28 -11.93 -4.81 0.22
N GLU A 29 -11.24 -4.45 1.30
CA GLU A 29 -11.86 -4.13 2.60
C GLU A 29 -11.16 -2.89 3.19
N VAL A 30 -11.93 -2.04 3.90
CA VAL A 30 -11.38 -1.00 4.79
C VAL A 30 -11.67 -1.41 6.22
N ARG A 31 -10.67 -1.26 7.10
CA ARG A 31 -10.75 -1.61 8.52
C ARG A 31 -10.26 -0.45 9.36
N LYS A 32 -11.05 -0.04 10.35
CA LYS A 32 -10.61 0.85 11.42
C LYS A 32 -10.21 0.03 12.64
N ILE A 33 -8.99 0.22 13.11
CA ILE A 33 -8.46 -0.34 14.36
C ILE A 33 -8.37 0.80 15.36
N VAL A 34 -8.93 0.62 16.55
CA VAL A 34 -9.00 1.65 17.59
C VAL A 34 -8.09 1.27 18.75
N ASN A 35 -7.50 2.28 19.41
CA ASN A 35 -6.59 2.08 20.54
C ASN A 35 -5.37 1.20 20.23
N LEU A 36 -4.86 1.24 18.99
CA LEU A 36 -3.63 0.54 18.64
C LEU A 36 -2.46 1.17 19.38
N SER A 37 -1.61 0.37 20.02
CA SER A 37 -0.45 0.81 20.79
C SER A 37 0.85 0.20 20.25
N HIS A 38 1.92 0.18 21.06
CA HIS A 38 3.22 -0.44 20.71
C HIS A 38 3.18 -1.98 20.84
N VAL A 39 2.08 -2.52 21.36
CA VAL A 39 1.82 -3.95 21.46
C VAL A 39 1.28 -4.46 20.13
N TRP A 40 1.76 -5.62 19.69
CA TRP A 40 1.29 -6.28 18.48
C TRP A 40 -0.18 -6.71 18.63
N GLU A 41 -1.00 -6.31 17.66
CA GLU A 41 -2.40 -6.67 17.54
C GLU A 41 -2.62 -7.45 16.25
N THR A 42 -3.37 -8.54 16.32
CA THR A 42 -3.74 -9.35 15.15
C THR A 42 -5.02 -8.84 14.51
N VAL A 43 -4.96 -8.49 13.23
CA VAL A 43 -6.12 -8.16 12.41
C VAL A 43 -6.52 -9.39 11.61
N SER A 44 -7.73 -9.89 11.84
CA SER A 44 -8.25 -11.09 11.15
C SER A 44 -8.90 -10.74 9.80
N LEU A 45 -8.57 -11.53 8.78
CA LEU A 45 -9.06 -11.42 7.40
C LEU A 45 -9.87 -12.65 7.01
N THR A 46 -10.71 -12.51 5.98
CA THR A 46 -11.47 -13.62 5.41
C THR A 46 -11.55 -13.45 3.90
N GLY A 47 -11.33 -14.53 3.15
CA GLY A 47 -11.51 -14.52 1.70
C GLY A 47 -10.39 -13.83 0.89
N PHE A 48 -9.22 -13.61 1.50
CA PHE A 48 -8.00 -13.22 0.80
C PHE A 48 -7.11 -14.45 0.57
N ALA A 49 -6.33 -14.45 -0.51
CA ALA A 49 -5.28 -15.45 -0.75
C ALA A 49 -3.88 -14.85 -0.51
N SER A 50 -3.67 -13.62 -0.97
CA SER A 50 -2.45 -12.84 -0.82
C SER A 50 -2.81 -11.36 -0.56
N PRO A 51 -3.18 -10.98 0.66
CA PRO A 51 -3.60 -9.62 0.97
C PRO A 51 -2.42 -8.63 0.93
N ILE A 52 -2.67 -7.42 0.44
CA ILE A 52 -1.81 -6.23 0.51
C ILE A 52 -2.48 -5.19 1.41
N PRO A 53 -2.25 -5.24 2.73
CA PRO A 53 -2.74 -4.25 3.68
C PRO A 53 -1.83 -3.00 3.74
N ILE A 54 -2.44 -1.82 3.62
CA ILE A 54 -1.80 -0.51 3.80
C ILE A 54 -2.53 0.22 4.91
N CYS A 55 -1.80 0.69 5.93
CA CYS A 55 -2.41 1.26 7.14
C CYS A 55 -1.86 2.67 7.43
N SER A 56 -2.75 3.62 7.72
CA SER A 56 -2.40 5.00 8.07
C SER A 56 -2.87 5.35 9.47
N VAL A 57 -2.04 6.10 10.20
CA VAL A 57 -2.35 6.55 11.56
C VAL A 57 -3.27 7.76 11.51
N GLU A 58 -4.35 7.73 12.29
CA GLU A 58 -5.19 8.90 12.52
C GLU A 58 -4.54 9.80 13.57
N TYR A 59 -4.14 11.01 13.15
CA TYR A 59 -3.63 12.03 14.05
C TYR A 59 -4.74 12.99 14.49
N PRO A 60 -4.83 13.32 15.78
CA PRO A 60 -5.79 14.31 16.24
C PRO A 60 -5.42 15.69 15.71
N THR A 61 -6.43 16.51 15.44
CA THR A 61 -6.25 17.89 14.96
C THR A 61 -5.96 18.89 16.07
N SER A 62 -5.98 18.45 17.33
CA SER A 62 -5.67 19.24 18.54
C SER A 62 -4.32 18.82 19.14
N ASN A 63 -3.63 19.75 19.83
CA ASN A 63 -2.36 19.51 20.54
C ASN A 63 -1.16 19.12 19.65
N LEU A 64 -1.15 19.57 18.40
CA LEU A 64 -0.12 19.29 17.37
C LEU A 64 1.35 19.40 17.85
N PRO A 65 1.79 20.46 18.56
CA PRO A 65 3.20 20.58 18.93
C PRO A 65 3.68 19.53 19.95
N TYR A 66 2.77 18.74 20.54
CA TYR A 66 3.09 17.69 21.52
C TYR A 66 2.75 16.28 21.03
N LEU A 67 2.42 16.10 19.75
CA LEU A 67 2.10 14.78 19.23
C LEU A 67 3.37 13.95 19.04
N GLN A 68 3.36 12.76 19.63
CA GLN A 68 4.37 11.72 19.39
C GLN A 68 4.23 11.20 17.96
N PRO A 69 5.25 11.34 17.10
CA PRO A 69 5.22 10.81 15.74
C PRO A 69 5.33 9.29 15.79
N VAL A 70 4.42 8.60 15.13
CA VAL A 70 4.38 7.14 15.05
C VAL A 70 4.02 6.69 13.64
N LEU A 71 4.45 5.49 13.28
CA LEU A 71 3.97 4.80 12.10
C LEU A 71 3.47 3.41 12.44
N VAL A 72 2.72 2.82 11.51
CA VAL A 72 2.28 1.42 11.60
C VAL A 72 3.40 0.51 11.15
N ARG A 73 3.86 -0.36 12.05
CA ARG A 73 4.67 -1.53 11.73
C ARG A 73 3.75 -2.71 11.47
N MET A 74 4.18 -3.58 10.57
CA MET A 74 3.41 -4.73 10.16
C MET A 74 4.30 -5.96 10.07
N ARG A 75 3.74 -7.12 10.35
CA ARG A 75 4.38 -8.41 10.12
C ARG A 75 3.34 -9.52 9.93
N ASN A 76 3.83 -10.71 9.58
CA ASN A 76 3.03 -11.92 9.51
C ASN A 76 1.78 -11.76 8.63
N VAL A 77 1.92 -11.05 7.50
CA VAL A 77 0.85 -10.91 6.50
C VAL A 77 0.66 -12.27 5.83
N ILE A 78 -0.50 -12.86 6.08
CA ILE A 78 -0.94 -14.14 5.51
C ILE A 78 -2.39 -14.02 5.04
N SER A 79 -2.90 -15.04 4.34
CA SER A 79 -4.26 -15.06 3.77
C SER A 79 -5.39 -14.80 4.78
N THR A 80 -5.17 -15.09 6.05
CA THR A 80 -6.18 -14.99 7.11
C THR A 80 -5.93 -13.89 8.12
N SER A 81 -4.78 -13.22 8.10
CA SER A 81 -4.46 -12.21 9.10
C SER A 81 -3.20 -11.43 8.77
N PHE A 82 -3.00 -10.33 9.48
CA PHE A 82 -1.70 -9.67 9.64
C PHE A 82 -1.60 -9.12 11.07
N GLU A 83 -0.39 -8.79 11.51
CA GLU A 83 -0.17 -8.16 12.81
C GLU A 83 0.34 -6.73 12.62
N ILE A 84 -0.17 -5.80 13.43
CA ILE A 84 0.26 -4.40 13.42
C ILE A 84 0.59 -3.89 14.82
N ARG A 85 1.42 -2.85 14.88
CA ARG A 85 1.64 -2.02 16.06
C ARG A 85 2.06 -0.62 15.66
N LEU A 86 2.00 0.32 16.60
CA LEU A 86 2.62 1.63 16.44
C LEU A 86 4.10 1.58 16.87
N GLN A 87 4.95 2.30 16.15
CA GLN A 87 6.35 2.51 16.51
C GLN A 87 6.73 3.98 16.32
N GLU A 88 7.39 4.57 17.31
CA GLU A 88 8.03 5.89 17.20
C GLU A 88 9.39 5.76 16.47
N PRO A 89 9.78 6.71 15.59
CA PRO A 89 11.15 6.82 15.11
C PRO A 89 12.13 7.02 16.27
N ILE A 90 13.29 6.35 16.25
CA ILE A 90 14.30 6.47 17.32
C ILE A 90 14.72 7.95 17.47
N LYS A 91 14.67 8.50 18.69
CA LYS A 91 15.29 9.79 18.96
C LYS A 91 16.82 9.61 18.95
N PRO A 92 17.58 10.46 18.24
CA PRO A 92 19.05 10.35 18.19
C PRO A 92 19.77 10.37 19.55
N SER A 93 19.10 10.82 20.61
CA SER A 93 19.61 10.92 21.98
C SER A 93 19.26 9.74 22.90
N GLU A 94 18.44 8.78 22.44
CA GLU A 94 18.01 7.64 23.26
C GLU A 94 18.88 6.40 22.97
N VAL A 95 19.18 5.64 24.02
CA VAL A 95 19.99 4.42 23.92
C VAL A 95 19.28 3.43 23.00
N PHE A 96 20.00 2.93 21.98
CA PHE A 96 19.56 2.03 20.88
C PHE A 96 18.91 0.69 21.30
N ASN A 97 18.57 0.50 22.58
CA ASN A 97 18.16 -0.77 23.15
C ASN A 97 16.72 -0.81 23.70
N SER A 98 15.89 0.21 23.44
CA SER A 98 14.46 0.18 23.79
C SER A 98 13.56 0.58 22.60
N PHE A 99 13.32 -0.36 21.69
CA PHE A 99 12.33 -0.25 20.61
C PHE A 99 10.88 -0.49 21.08
N GLU A 100 10.71 -0.70 22.39
CA GLU A 100 9.45 -0.84 23.10
C GLU A 100 9.23 0.44 23.91
N GLN A 101 8.92 1.52 23.22
CA GLN A 101 8.50 2.75 23.88
C GLN A 101 6.99 2.74 24.02
N ASP A 102 6.51 3.19 25.17
CA ASP A 102 5.11 3.51 25.36
C ASP A 102 4.71 4.56 24.32
N VAL A 103 3.93 4.13 23.35
CA VAL A 103 3.26 5.01 22.40
C VAL A 103 1.85 5.28 22.88
N ASN A 104 1.43 6.55 22.81
CA ASN A 104 0.03 6.90 23.05
C ASN A 104 -0.84 6.16 22.04
N PRO A 105 -1.84 5.36 22.48
CA PRO A 105 -2.68 4.62 21.56
C PRO A 105 -3.42 5.52 20.57
N ARG A 106 -3.56 5.07 19.32
CA ARG A 106 -4.24 5.82 18.25
C ARG A 106 -5.14 4.91 17.41
N SER A 107 -6.05 5.54 16.68
CA SER A 107 -6.79 4.86 15.61
C SER A 107 -5.91 4.73 14.37
N VAL A 108 -6.13 3.65 13.63
CA VAL A 108 -5.48 3.35 12.36
C VAL A 108 -6.55 2.90 11.37
N ASP A 109 -6.51 3.47 10.17
CA ASP A 109 -7.36 3.05 9.06
C ASP A 109 -6.51 2.25 8.06
N CYS A 110 -6.95 1.03 7.74
CA CYS A 110 -6.27 0.12 6.84
C CYS A 110 -7.11 -0.14 5.59
N LEU A 111 -6.51 0.03 4.42
CA LEU A 111 -7.00 -0.47 3.14
C LEU A 111 -6.36 -1.83 2.88
N ILE A 112 -7.16 -2.87 2.63
CA ILE A 112 -6.66 -4.21 2.31
C ILE A 112 -7.17 -4.59 0.93
N VAL A 113 -6.25 -4.89 0.01
CA VAL A 113 -6.55 -5.27 -1.37
C VAL A 113 -5.92 -6.63 -1.65
N GLU A 114 -6.63 -7.53 -2.30
CA GLU A 114 -6.03 -8.77 -2.82
C GLU A 114 -4.97 -8.45 -3.87
N LYS A 115 -3.80 -9.06 -3.75
CA LYS A 115 -2.71 -8.92 -4.72
C LYS A 115 -3.19 -9.26 -6.14
N GLY A 116 -2.88 -8.39 -7.08
CA GLY A 116 -3.24 -8.52 -8.48
C GLY A 116 -3.60 -7.18 -9.13
N THR A 117 -3.93 -7.25 -10.42
CA THR A 117 -4.45 -6.12 -11.19
C THR A 117 -5.93 -6.33 -11.44
N TRP A 118 -6.73 -5.33 -11.09
CA TRP A 118 -8.18 -5.47 -11.05
C TRP A 118 -8.88 -4.25 -11.65
N LYS A 119 -10.15 -4.45 -12.02
CA LYS A 119 -11.04 -3.37 -12.43
C LYS A 119 -12.01 -2.99 -11.30
N LEU A 120 -12.11 -1.70 -11.05
CA LEU A 120 -13.14 -1.11 -10.20
C LEU A 120 -14.46 -1.04 -10.98
N PRO A 121 -15.61 -0.87 -10.31
CA PRO A 121 -16.93 -0.79 -10.97
C PRO A 121 -17.02 0.28 -12.08
N ASP A 122 -16.26 1.36 -11.93
CA ASP A 122 -16.14 2.46 -12.90
C ASP A 122 -15.08 2.22 -13.99
N ASN A 123 -14.60 0.98 -14.13
CA ASN A 123 -13.61 0.53 -15.10
C ASN A 123 -12.18 1.08 -14.91
N ARG A 124 -11.92 1.84 -13.84
CA ARG A 124 -10.56 2.22 -13.45
C ARG A 124 -9.77 1.01 -12.98
N THR A 125 -8.46 1.09 -13.14
CA THR A 125 -7.53 0.04 -12.71
C THR A 125 -7.06 0.29 -11.28
N ILE A 126 -7.10 -0.77 -10.47
CA ILE A 126 -6.39 -0.83 -9.20
C ILE A 126 -5.40 -1.99 -9.25
N LEU A 127 -4.16 -1.75 -8.85
CA LEU A 127 -3.09 -2.74 -8.78
C LEU A 127 -2.62 -2.85 -7.34
N ALA A 128 -2.50 -4.07 -6.83
CA ALA A 128 -1.90 -4.37 -5.55
C ALA A 128 -0.77 -5.39 -5.74
N GLU A 129 0.45 -5.05 -5.34
CA GLU A 129 1.64 -5.86 -5.61
C GLU A 129 2.57 -5.84 -4.40
N SER A 130 3.47 -6.82 -4.33
CA SER A 130 4.52 -6.86 -3.32
C SER A 130 5.85 -7.36 -3.86
N TYR A 131 6.94 -6.89 -3.26
CA TYR A 131 8.28 -7.32 -3.60
C TYR A 131 9.21 -7.25 -2.38
N THR A 132 10.32 -8.00 -2.42
CA THR A 132 11.36 -7.89 -1.40
C THR A 132 12.25 -6.69 -1.70
N SER A 133 12.22 -5.68 -0.83
CA SER A 133 13.07 -4.51 -0.92
C SER A 133 14.43 -4.75 -0.27
N THR A 134 15.47 -4.55 -1.08
CA THR A 134 16.88 -4.75 -0.72
C THR A 134 17.63 -3.44 -0.50
N VAL A 135 17.02 -2.31 -0.91
CA VAL A 135 17.60 -0.97 -0.80
C VAL A 135 17.06 -0.28 0.45
N THR A 136 17.95 0.36 1.21
CA THR A 136 17.56 1.22 2.34
C THR A 136 18.07 2.61 2.09
N ASP A 137 17.16 3.56 2.02
CA ASP A 137 17.47 4.97 1.83
C ASP A 137 17.52 5.73 3.16
N SER A 138 18.25 6.83 3.19
CA SER A 138 18.37 7.71 4.36
C SER A 138 18.66 9.13 3.93
N TRP A 139 18.38 10.08 4.82
CA TRP A 139 18.55 11.51 4.56
C TRP A 139 19.97 11.87 4.10
N SER A 140 20.98 11.19 4.67
CA SER A 140 22.39 11.44 4.39
C SER A 140 22.94 10.65 3.20
N THR A 141 22.24 9.61 2.74
CA THR A 141 22.81 8.65 1.78
C THR A 141 22.14 8.69 0.42
N SER A 142 20.80 8.66 0.33
CA SER A 142 20.12 8.56 -0.98
C SER A 142 18.59 8.58 -0.93
N TRP A 143 17.99 8.70 -2.13
CA TRP A 143 16.60 8.40 -2.47
C TRP A 143 16.57 7.53 -3.74
N ASN A 144 17.25 6.38 -3.69
CA ASN A 144 17.44 5.51 -4.85
C ASN A 144 16.20 4.66 -5.11
N GLY A 145 15.67 4.00 -4.08
CA GLY A 145 14.55 3.08 -4.20
C GLY A 145 14.81 1.93 -5.17
N GLU A 146 13.73 1.26 -5.55
CA GLU A 146 13.69 0.16 -6.50
C GLU A 146 12.61 0.46 -7.55
N ASP A 147 12.96 0.28 -8.83
CA ASP A 147 12.11 0.60 -9.98
C ASP A 147 10.95 -0.39 -10.09
N GLN A 148 9.73 0.14 -10.10
CA GLN A 148 8.47 -0.59 -10.21
C GLN A 148 7.70 -0.23 -11.50
N THR A 149 8.28 0.57 -12.39
CA THR A 149 7.60 1.11 -13.58
C THR A 149 6.95 0.02 -14.44
N SER A 150 7.64 -1.12 -14.60
CA SER A 150 7.12 -2.24 -15.40
C SER A 150 5.85 -2.90 -14.83
N SER A 151 5.67 -2.88 -13.51
CA SER A 151 4.51 -3.51 -12.85
C SER A 151 3.22 -2.72 -13.08
N ILE A 152 3.32 -1.42 -13.37
CA ILE A 152 2.17 -0.52 -13.53
C ILE A 152 1.82 -0.19 -14.98
N SER A 153 2.39 -0.91 -15.94
CA SER A 153 2.23 -0.64 -17.39
C SER A 153 0.79 -0.70 -17.92
N SER A 154 -0.15 -1.27 -17.16
CA SER A 154 -1.58 -1.31 -17.51
C SER A 154 -2.40 -0.12 -16.99
N LEU A 155 -1.81 0.75 -16.17
CA LEU A 155 -2.49 1.91 -15.58
C LEU A 155 -2.40 3.15 -16.48
N VAL A 156 -3.23 4.14 -16.18
CA VAL A 156 -3.25 5.43 -16.87
C VAL A 156 -3.02 6.58 -15.88
N ASP A 157 -2.16 7.52 -16.23
CA ASP A 157 -1.91 8.72 -15.42
C ASP A 157 -3.14 9.65 -15.35
N PRO A 158 -3.31 10.39 -14.23
CA PRO A 158 -2.48 10.37 -13.02
C PRO A 158 -2.77 9.16 -12.11
N ILE A 159 -1.73 8.65 -11.46
CA ILE A 159 -1.83 7.57 -10.46
C ILE A 159 -1.63 8.08 -9.03
N VAL A 160 -2.19 7.35 -8.07
CA VAL A 160 -1.94 7.49 -6.62
C VAL A 160 -1.32 6.21 -6.11
N VAL A 161 -0.27 6.33 -5.29
CA VAL A 161 0.46 5.20 -4.72
C VAL A 161 0.32 5.23 -3.20
N LEU A 162 -0.10 4.10 -2.64
CA LEU A 162 -0.11 3.81 -1.21
C LEU A 162 0.83 2.62 -0.97
N GLY A 163 1.57 2.62 0.13
CA GLY A 163 2.51 1.52 0.39
C GLY A 163 2.84 1.31 1.85
N GLN A 164 3.29 0.10 2.15
CA GLN A 164 3.52 -0.40 3.50
C GLN A 164 4.67 -1.39 3.47
N ILE A 165 5.54 -1.29 4.48
CA ILE A 165 6.50 -2.36 4.78
C ILE A 165 5.71 -3.44 5.53
N MET A 166 5.60 -4.64 4.95
CA MET A 166 4.72 -5.73 5.38
C MET A 166 5.42 -6.77 6.27
N THR A 167 6.73 -6.61 6.49
CA THR A 167 7.53 -7.45 7.38
C THR A 167 8.23 -6.62 8.47
N TYR A 168 8.74 -7.34 9.47
CA TYR A 168 9.49 -6.80 10.59
C TYR A 168 10.79 -7.60 10.75
N ASN A 169 11.58 -7.66 9.69
CA ASN A 169 12.90 -8.31 9.70
C ASN A 169 13.95 -7.43 10.37
N ASP A 170 13.72 -6.12 10.45
CA ASP A 170 14.53 -5.16 11.17
C ASP A 170 13.73 -4.49 12.30
N THR A 171 14.34 -4.36 13.47
CA THR A 171 13.69 -3.70 14.61
C THR A 171 13.69 -2.19 14.51
N GLY A 172 14.65 -1.64 13.76
CA GLY A 172 14.81 -0.23 13.49
C GLY A 172 13.65 0.35 12.71
N TYR A 173 13.45 1.65 12.89
CA TYR A 173 12.44 2.40 12.16
C TYR A 173 12.71 2.34 10.65
N SER A 174 11.66 2.18 9.85
CA SER A 174 11.67 2.37 8.40
C SER A 174 10.27 2.73 7.95
N ALA A 175 10.17 3.66 7.01
CA ALA A 175 8.92 4.08 6.38
C ALA A 175 8.95 3.78 4.88
N PHE A 176 7.80 3.39 4.34
CA PHE A 176 7.59 3.32 2.90
C PHE A 176 7.70 4.73 2.28
N TRP A 177 8.19 4.81 1.06
CA TRP A 177 8.14 6.01 0.24
C TRP A 177 8.06 5.66 -1.25
N SER A 178 7.61 6.62 -2.06
CA SER A 178 7.56 6.50 -3.52
C SER A 178 7.92 7.80 -4.22
N LYS A 179 8.46 7.73 -5.44
CA LYS A 179 8.71 8.89 -6.30
C LYS A 179 8.56 8.55 -7.79
N GLY A 180 8.48 9.59 -8.61
CA GLY A 180 8.76 9.51 -10.05
C GLY A 180 10.25 9.70 -10.37
N ASP A 181 10.52 10.50 -11.40
CA ASP A 181 11.88 10.80 -11.87
C ASP A 181 12.82 11.30 -10.77
N ASN A 182 12.31 12.19 -9.91
CA ASN A 182 13.04 12.72 -8.76
C ASN A 182 12.16 12.81 -7.51
N VAL A 183 12.78 13.10 -6.37
CA VAL A 183 12.14 13.14 -5.06
C VAL A 183 11.01 14.17 -4.93
N ASN A 184 10.98 15.18 -5.81
CA ASN A 184 9.97 16.23 -5.80
C ASN A 184 8.85 15.99 -6.83
N THR A 185 8.89 14.87 -7.56
CA THR A 185 7.88 14.51 -8.56
C THR A 185 7.12 13.27 -8.10
N PRO A 186 5.78 13.28 -8.14
CA PRO A 186 4.99 12.09 -7.84
C PRO A 186 5.29 10.98 -8.86
N PRO A 187 5.05 9.71 -8.50
CA PRO A 187 5.04 8.61 -9.46
C PRO A 187 4.15 8.88 -10.67
N SER A 188 4.57 8.39 -11.83
CA SER A 188 3.78 8.33 -13.06
C SER A 188 3.86 6.94 -13.69
N THR A 189 3.09 6.69 -14.73
CA THR A 189 3.18 5.44 -15.50
C THR A 189 4.51 5.30 -16.26
N ASP A 190 5.22 6.40 -16.49
CA ASP A 190 6.52 6.39 -17.17
C ASP A 190 7.69 6.12 -16.21
N VAL A 191 7.61 6.61 -14.98
CA VAL A 191 8.65 6.41 -13.96
C VAL A 191 8.06 6.29 -12.57
N PHE A 192 8.33 5.15 -11.93
CA PHE A 192 7.84 4.82 -10.61
C PHE A 192 8.89 4.06 -9.79
N PHE A 193 9.31 4.64 -8.67
CA PHE A 193 10.19 4.01 -7.69
C PHE A 193 9.48 3.92 -6.35
N THR A 194 9.75 2.83 -5.62
CA THR A 194 9.35 2.66 -4.22
C THR A 194 10.54 2.21 -3.38
N GLY A 195 10.45 2.37 -2.07
CA GLY A 195 11.47 1.84 -1.18
C GLY A 195 11.15 2.06 0.29
N LYS A 196 12.17 1.79 1.12
CA LYS A 196 12.15 2.04 2.56
C LYS A 196 13.18 3.09 2.94
N HIS A 197 12.79 4.03 3.79
CA HIS A 197 13.63 5.14 4.22
C HIS A 197 13.70 5.21 5.75
N VAL A 198 14.90 5.45 6.30
CA VAL A 198 15.13 5.51 7.76
C VAL A 198 15.21 6.92 8.32
N GLY A 199 15.06 7.93 7.46
CA GLY A 199 15.13 9.33 7.87
C GLY A 199 16.56 9.72 8.23
N LYS A 200 16.72 10.34 9.40
CA LYS A 200 18.02 10.76 9.96
C LYS A 200 18.59 9.76 10.97
N ASP A 201 18.11 8.52 10.98
CA ASP A 201 18.67 7.47 11.83
C ASP A 201 20.17 7.31 11.53
N PRO A 202 21.06 7.43 12.54
CA PRO A 202 22.49 7.19 12.37
C PRO A 202 22.83 5.77 11.88
N GLN A 203 21.98 4.80 12.20
CA GLN A 203 22.10 3.42 11.73
C GLN A 203 21.29 3.30 10.42
N THR A 204 21.97 3.35 9.27
CA THR A 204 21.31 3.46 7.95
C THR A 204 21.13 2.15 7.19
N SER A 205 21.63 1.04 7.72
CA SER A 205 21.42 -0.30 7.14
C SER A 205 20.14 -0.92 7.70
N ARG A 206 19.39 -1.63 6.87
CA ARG A 206 18.26 -2.45 7.32
C ARG A 206 18.32 -3.82 6.69
N ASN A 207 17.80 -4.82 7.39
CA ASN A 207 17.50 -6.11 6.79
C ASN A 207 16.51 -5.94 5.63
N ASN A 208 16.54 -6.87 4.66
CA ASN A 208 15.57 -6.90 3.57
C ASN A 208 14.15 -7.03 4.14
N GLU A 209 13.20 -6.29 3.57
CA GLU A 209 11.80 -6.30 4.02
C GLU A 209 10.90 -6.48 2.80
N GLU A 210 9.75 -7.12 2.97
CA GLU A 210 8.71 -7.10 1.95
C GLU A 210 7.97 -5.76 1.98
N ILE A 211 7.86 -5.13 0.82
CA ILE A 211 7.05 -3.93 0.60
C ILE A 211 5.83 -4.33 -0.20
N GLY A 212 4.66 -3.98 0.29
CA GLY A 212 3.41 -3.99 -0.46
C GLY A 212 3.03 -2.59 -0.90
N TYR A 213 2.48 -2.46 -2.10
CA TYR A 213 1.94 -1.20 -2.59
C TYR A 213 0.65 -1.40 -3.37
N VAL A 214 -0.20 -0.38 -3.29
CA VAL A 214 -1.44 -0.26 -4.06
C VAL A 214 -1.33 0.98 -4.95
N VAL A 215 -1.60 0.81 -6.24
CA VAL A 215 -1.65 1.88 -7.23
C VAL A 215 -3.06 1.98 -7.78
N ILE A 216 -3.62 3.19 -7.77
CA ILE A 216 -4.98 3.48 -8.24
C ILE A 216 -4.96 4.69 -9.17
N GLU A 217 -5.73 4.61 -10.26
CA GLU A 217 -5.94 5.74 -11.17
C GLU A 217 -6.74 6.85 -10.46
N ARG A 218 -6.35 8.11 -10.68
CA ARG A 218 -7.02 9.29 -10.11
C ARG A 218 -8.53 9.27 -10.41
N GLY A 219 -9.30 9.74 -9.44
CA GLY A 219 -10.75 9.92 -9.55
C GLY A 219 -11.45 9.52 -8.26
N HIS A 220 -12.76 9.61 -8.24
CA HIS A 220 -13.60 9.27 -7.10
C HIS A 220 -14.69 8.29 -7.53
N GLY A 221 -15.21 7.49 -6.61
CA GLY A 221 -16.25 6.52 -6.90
C GLY A 221 -16.54 5.61 -5.71
N SER A 222 -17.29 4.54 -5.97
CA SER A 222 -17.57 3.51 -4.98
C SER A 222 -17.15 2.13 -5.49
N ALA A 223 -16.57 1.32 -4.62
CA ALA A 223 -16.16 -0.04 -4.92
C ALA A 223 -16.41 -0.93 -3.71
N TYR A 224 -17.26 -1.95 -3.87
CA TYR A 224 -17.55 -2.95 -2.84
C TYR A 224 -18.04 -2.36 -1.51
N GLY A 225 -18.81 -1.26 -1.58
CA GLY A 225 -19.32 -0.55 -0.40
C GLY A 225 -18.31 0.42 0.25
N ILE A 226 -17.16 0.64 -0.39
CA ILE A 226 -16.15 1.63 0.01
C ILE A 226 -16.23 2.80 -0.96
N GLU A 227 -16.54 3.98 -0.45
CA GLU A 227 -16.41 5.23 -1.20
C GLU A 227 -14.97 5.72 -1.12
N PHE A 228 -14.43 6.23 -2.22
CA PHE A 228 -13.04 6.69 -2.28
C PHE A 228 -12.86 7.87 -3.22
N GLU A 229 -11.85 8.68 -2.91
CA GLU A 229 -11.30 9.72 -3.78
C GLU A 229 -9.78 9.55 -3.82
N ALA A 230 -9.25 9.33 -5.02
CA ALA A 230 -7.83 9.25 -5.29
C ALA A 230 -7.42 10.51 -6.05
N GLY A 231 -6.50 11.28 -5.48
CA GLY A 231 -5.96 12.48 -6.11
C GLY A 231 -4.56 12.81 -5.61
N VAL A 232 -3.88 13.65 -6.39
CA VAL A 232 -2.60 14.24 -6.00
C VAL A 232 -2.90 15.64 -5.48
N THR A 233 -2.42 15.95 -4.28
CA THR A 233 -2.52 17.29 -3.71
C THR A 233 -1.43 18.20 -4.27
N ALA A 234 -1.59 19.52 -4.11
CA ALA A 234 -0.51 20.45 -4.47
C ALA A 234 0.78 20.12 -3.68
N PRO A 235 1.97 20.48 -4.19
CA PRO A 235 3.19 20.46 -3.39
C PRO A 235 2.97 21.20 -2.07
N SER A 236 3.65 20.80 -0.98
CA SER A 236 3.52 21.38 0.37
C SER A 236 2.15 21.25 1.05
N THR A 237 1.25 20.40 0.54
CA THR A 237 -0.02 20.09 1.23
C THR A 237 0.22 19.18 2.43
N ILE A 238 1.16 18.22 2.36
CA ILE A 238 1.47 17.33 3.49
C ILE A 238 2.88 17.66 3.99
N ASP A 239 2.98 18.00 5.28
CA ASP A 239 4.23 18.34 5.95
C ASP A 239 4.37 17.57 7.28
N TRP A 240 5.47 17.79 8.01
CA TRP A 240 5.70 17.15 9.31
C TRP A 240 4.55 17.44 10.28
N ILE A 241 4.16 16.44 11.07
CA ILE A 241 3.07 16.55 12.06
C ILE A 241 3.30 17.64 13.12
N GLN A 242 4.55 18.10 13.27
CA GLN A 242 4.95 19.17 14.19
C GLN A 242 5.37 20.46 13.47
N ASP A 243 5.34 20.51 12.12
CA ASP A 243 5.63 21.76 11.42
C ASP A 243 4.49 22.75 11.67
N THR A 244 4.85 23.95 12.11
CA THR A 244 3.91 25.03 12.39
C THR A 244 3.26 25.62 11.14
N ASP A 245 3.79 25.30 9.96
CA ASP A 245 3.28 25.80 8.67
C ASP A 245 2.21 24.87 8.05
N GLY A 246 2.03 23.66 8.61
CA GLY A 246 1.05 22.66 8.14
C GLY A 246 -0.04 22.36 9.18
N TYR A 247 -1.27 22.76 8.91
CA TYR A 247 -2.41 22.17 9.64
C TYR A 247 -2.60 20.72 9.16
N PRO A 248 -2.92 19.76 10.03
CA PRO A 248 -3.32 18.42 9.60
C PRO A 248 -4.47 18.57 8.60
N HIS A 249 -4.26 18.06 7.39
CA HIS A 249 -5.28 18.11 6.37
C HIS A 249 -6.51 17.35 6.86
N GLN A 250 -7.64 18.03 6.88
CA GLN A 250 -8.93 17.38 7.11
C GLN A 250 -9.27 16.61 5.85
N TYR A 251 -9.22 15.28 5.92
CA TYR A 251 -9.67 14.39 4.86
C TYR A 251 -11.15 14.02 5.00
N ASP A 252 -11.80 14.40 6.11
CA ASP A 252 -13.26 14.35 6.28
C ASP A 252 -13.92 15.57 5.63
N VAL A 253 -13.58 15.80 4.36
CA VAL A 253 -14.19 16.82 3.52
C VAL A 253 -15.23 16.13 2.64
N PRO A 254 -16.37 16.80 2.36
CA PRO A 254 -17.28 16.31 1.33
C PRO A 254 -16.51 16.09 0.04
N PHE A 255 -16.79 14.99 -0.65
CA PHE A 255 -16.22 14.74 -1.97
C PHE A 255 -16.34 15.98 -2.85
N SER A 256 -15.31 16.22 -3.66
CA SER A 256 -15.29 17.34 -4.61
C SER A 256 -16.50 17.31 -5.58
N SER A 257 -17.07 16.12 -5.79
CA SER A 257 -18.39 15.86 -6.36
C SER A 257 -18.98 14.55 -5.79
N PRO A 258 -20.31 14.36 -5.77
CA PRO A 258 -20.90 13.11 -5.30
C PRO A 258 -20.29 11.88 -6.01
N PRO A 259 -19.91 10.82 -5.29
CA PRO A 259 -19.43 9.57 -5.90
C PRO A 259 -20.45 9.01 -6.90
N GLU A 260 -20.00 8.72 -8.12
CA GLU A 260 -20.79 7.93 -9.06
C GLU A 260 -20.80 6.46 -8.58
N VAL A 261 -21.99 5.84 -8.65
CA VAL A 261 -22.26 4.45 -8.24
C VAL A 261 -22.14 3.51 -9.43
#